data_AF-A0A2U9QIF3-F1
#
_entry.id   AF-A0A2U9QIF3-F1
#
_cell.length_a   1.000
_cell.length_b   1.000
_cell.length_c   1.000
_cell.angle_alpha   90.00
_cell.angle_beta   90.00
_cell.angle_gamma   90.00
#
_symmetry.space_group_name_H-M   'P 1'
#
loop_
_entity.id
_entity.type
_entity.pdbx_description
1 polymer ?
#
loop_
_entity_poly.entity_id
_entity_poly.type
_entity_poly.pdbx_seq_one_letter_code
_entity_poly.pdbx_strand_id
1 'polypeptide(L)'
;MVGAAAIEALGREILEALKRRTGARGEGYVLWGLTPEELIASLANLAEEVPALAPRLPLYVERIREGGFTLLVLLVGQGEVYLVGTEAPLELLPRGVA
;
A
#
# COMPACT_ATOMS: atom_id res chain seq x y z
N MET A 1 -13.05 10.71 19.24
CA MET A 1 -12.12 10.41 18.13
C MET A 1 -11.71 8.94 18.25
N VAL A 2 -12.38 8.04 17.51
CA VAL A 2 -12.14 6.59 17.58
C VAL A 2 -11.71 6.02 16.20
N GLY A 3 -11.69 6.84 15.15
CA GLY A 3 -11.46 6.39 13.76
C GLY A 3 -10.01 6.08 13.40
N ALA A 4 -9.10 7.05 13.52
CA ALA A 4 -7.73 6.91 13.00
C ALA A 4 -6.92 5.78 13.67
N ALA A 5 -6.99 5.66 15.00
CA ALA A 5 -6.27 4.63 15.73
C ALA A 5 -6.74 3.21 15.37
N ALA A 6 -8.04 3.02 15.10
CA ALA A 6 -8.60 1.74 14.68
C ALA A 6 -8.14 1.37 13.26
N ILE A 7 -8.11 2.34 12.33
CA ILE A 7 -7.63 2.14 10.96
C ILE A 7 -6.14 1.80 10.95
N GLU A 8 -5.33 2.49 11.76
CA GLU A 8 -3.91 2.17 11.90
C GLU A 8 -3.67 0.79 12.50
N ALA A 9 -4.46 0.37 13.50
CA ALA A 9 -4.39 -0.98 14.06
C ALA A 9 -4.71 -2.03 12.99
N LEU A 10 -5.79 -1.84 12.24
CA LEU A 10 -6.16 -2.71 11.12
C LEU A 10 -5.05 -2.79 10.06
N GLY A 11 -4.49 -1.66 9.66
CA GLY A 11 -3.41 -1.62 8.69
C GLY A 11 -2.16 -2.36 9.16
N ARG A 12 -1.82 -2.25 10.46
CA ARG A 12 -0.72 -3.03 11.07
C ARG A 12 -1.01 -4.52 11.08
N GLU A 13 -2.23 -4.94 11.41
CA GLU A 13 -2.63 -6.35 11.38
C GLU A 13 -2.51 -6.94 9.96
N ILE A 14 -2.96 -6.19 8.95
CA ILE A 14 -2.84 -6.58 7.54
C ILE A 14 -1.36 -6.67 7.14
N LEU A 15 -0.52 -5.72 7.55
CA LEU A 15 0.91 -5.72 7.26
C LEU A 15 1.62 -6.94 7.87
N GLU A 16 1.29 -7.31 9.10
CA GLU A 16 1.86 -8.50 9.75
C GLU A 16 1.34 -9.80 9.13
N ALA A 17 0.08 -9.83 8.69
CA ALA A 17 -0.43 -10.94 7.87
C ALA A 17 0.30 -11.04 6.52
N LEU A 18 0.58 -9.90 5.88
CA LEU A 18 1.30 -9.80 4.63
C LEU A 18 2.71 -10.40 4.74
N LYS A 19 3.50 -9.95 5.73
CA LYS A 19 4.84 -10.48 6.02
C LYS A 19 4.84 -11.98 6.27
N ARG A 20 3.88 -12.49 7.04
CA ARG A 20 3.76 -13.94 7.33
C ARG A 20 3.43 -14.76 6.07
N ARG A 21 2.55 -14.25 5.21
CA ARG A 21 2.13 -14.95 3.98
C ARG A 21 3.21 -14.99 2.92
N THR A 22 3.98 -13.91 2.77
CA THR A 22 4.98 -13.77 1.70
C THR A 22 6.38 -14.15 2.15
N GLY A 23 6.66 -14.16 3.46
CA GLY A 23 8.01 -14.33 4.00
C GLY A 23 8.93 -13.14 3.73
N ALA A 24 8.43 -12.07 3.10
CA ALA A 24 9.22 -10.94 2.69
C ALA A 24 9.69 -10.11 3.90
N ARG A 25 10.96 -9.73 3.87
CA ARG A 25 11.61 -8.88 4.87
C ARG A 25 11.83 -7.52 4.24
N GLY A 26 10.85 -6.64 4.42
CA GLY A 26 10.80 -5.32 3.81
C GLY A 26 10.20 -4.28 4.74
N GLU A 27 10.32 -3.02 4.35
CA GLU A 27 9.70 -1.91 5.06
C GLU A 27 8.21 -1.86 4.73
N GLY A 28 7.38 -1.68 5.76
CA GLY A 28 5.94 -1.74 5.63
C GLY A 28 5.30 -0.39 5.83
N TYR A 29 4.38 -0.02 4.94
CA TYR A 29 3.68 1.25 4.96
C TYR A 29 2.18 1.03 5.00
N VAL A 30 1.49 1.84 5.78
CA VAL A 30 0.04 1.86 5.90
C VAL A 30 -0.41 3.27 5.53
N LEU A 31 -1.19 3.39 4.47
CA LEU A 31 -1.73 4.65 3.98
C LEU A 31 -3.25 4.59 4.02
N TRP A 32 -3.90 5.65 4.46
CA TRP A 32 -5.35 5.74 4.45
C TRP A 32 -5.80 7.17 4.15
N GLY A 33 -7.02 7.29 3.63
CA GLY A 33 -7.68 8.57 3.38
C GLY A 33 -9.19 8.42 3.58
N LEU A 34 -9.90 9.53 3.74
CA LEU A 34 -11.37 9.54 3.79
C LEU A 34 -11.97 9.26 2.41
N THR A 35 -11.22 9.54 1.35
CA THR A 35 -11.59 9.24 -0.04
C THR A 35 -10.42 8.57 -0.79
N PRO A 36 -10.69 7.93 -1.94
CA PRO A 36 -9.65 7.41 -2.82
C PRO A 36 -8.63 8.48 -3.24
N GLU A 37 -9.06 9.72 -3.46
CA GLU A 37 -8.20 10.85 -3.84
C GLU A 37 -7.24 11.23 -2.71
N GLU A 38 -7.69 11.23 -1.46
CA GLU A 38 -6.83 11.48 -0.30
C GLU A 38 -5.80 10.36 -0.12
N LEU A 39 -6.21 9.11 -0.36
CA LEU A 39 -5.29 7.97 -0.36
C LEU A 39 -4.24 8.09 -1.48
N ILE A 40 -4.66 8.48 -2.69
CA ILE A 40 -3.78 8.72 -3.83
C ILE A 40 -2.76 9.81 -3.54
N ALA A 41 -3.18 10.93 -2.94
CA ALA A 41 -2.28 12.00 -2.54
C ALA A 41 -1.25 11.50 -1.51
N SER A 42 -1.70 10.73 -0.52
CA SER A 42 -0.82 10.11 0.49
C SER A 42 0.20 9.15 -0.14
N LEU A 43 -0.23 8.38 -1.14
CA LEU A 43 0.65 7.48 -1.90
C LEU A 43 1.66 8.24 -2.76
N ALA A 44 1.26 9.36 -3.37
CA ALA A 44 2.16 10.22 -4.15
C ALA A 44 3.28 10.77 -3.25
N ASN A 45 2.94 11.28 -2.07
CA ASN A 45 3.91 11.76 -1.09
C ASN A 45 4.88 10.64 -0.65
N LEU A 46 4.35 9.44 -0.36
CA LEU A 46 5.20 8.30 0.00
C LEU A 46 6.16 7.92 -1.14
N ALA A 47 5.73 8.03 -2.41
CA ALA A 47 6.58 7.70 -3.55
C ALA A 47 7.76 8.67 -3.74
N GLU A 48 7.66 9.90 -3.22
CA GLU A 48 8.78 10.84 -3.15
C GLU A 48 9.83 10.38 -2.12
N GLU A 49 9.39 9.83 -0.99
CA GLU A 49 10.25 9.31 0.09
C GLU A 49 10.79 7.90 -0.22
N VAL A 50 10.03 7.11 -0.98
CA VAL A 50 10.32 5.71 -1.31
C VAL A 50 10.38 5.55 -2.84
N PRO A 51 11.54 5.83 -3.47
CA PRO A 51 11.69 5.84 -4.92
C PRO A 51 11.32 4.52 -5.62
N ALA A 52 11.35 3.39 -4.90
CA ALA A 52 10.94 2.09 -5.42
C ALA A 52 9.45 2.01 -5.81
N LEU A 53 8.61 2.92 -5.29
CA LEU A 53 7.18 3.00 -5.58
C LEU A 53 6.87 3.83 -6.82
N ALA A 54 7.69 4.85 -7.13
CA ALA A 54 7.44 5.82 -8.19
C ALA A 54 7.10 5.19 -9.56
N PRO A 55 7.83 4.16 -10.05
CA PRO A 55 7.51 3.55 -11.35
C PRO A 55 6.13 2.89 -11.44
N ARG A 56 5.49 2.58 -10.31
CA ARG A 56 4.17 1.93 -10.24
C ARG A 56 3.06 2.86 -9.79
N LEU A 57 3.37 4.12 -9.49
CA LEU A 57 2.38 5.08 -9.02
C LEU A 57 1.15 5.17 -9.95
N PRO A 58 1.28 5.19 -11.29
CA PRO A 58 0.11 5.20 -12.17
C PRO A 58 -0.79 3.98 -12.01
N LEU A 59 -0.21 2.78 -11.90
CA LEU A 59 -0.93 1.52 -11.72
C LEU A 59 -1.69 1.51 -10.39
N TYR A 60 -1.05 1.98 -9.31
CA TYR A 60 -1.70 2.08 -8.00
C TYR A 60 -2.87 3.05 -8.02
N VAL A 61 -2.70 4.22 -8.66
CA VAL A 61 -3.74 5.24 -8.78
C VAL A 61 -4.96 4.70 -9.54
N GLU A 62 -4.75 4.02 -10.65
CA GLU A 62 -5.82 3.40 -11.43
C GLU A 62 -6.63 2.42 -10.57
N ARG A 63 -5.94 1.50 -9.89
CA ARG A 63 -6.57 0.49 -9.02
C ARG A 63 -7.30 1.08 -7.83
N ILE A 64 -6.72 2.09 -7.18
CA ILE A 64 -7.38 2.79 -6.08
C ILE A 64 -8.70 3.42 -6.55
N ARG A 65 -8.72 4.00 -7.75
CA ARG A 65 -9.94 4.57 -8.34
C ARG A 65 -10.96 3.50 -8.71
N GLU A 66 -10.53 2.45 -9.39
CA GLU A 66 -11.43 1.36 -9.82
C GLU A 66 -12.07 0.63 -8.63
N GLY A 67 -11.28 0.37 -7.58
CA GLY A 67 -11.75 -0.33 -6.39
C GLY A 67 -12.32 0.56 -5.30
N GLY A 68 -12.27 1.89 -5.46
CA GLY A 68 -12.75 2.83 -4.43
C GLY A 68 -12.01 2.71 -3.09
N PHE A 69 -10.72 2.35 -3.12
CA PHE A 69 -9.98 2.03 -1.89
C PHE A 69 -9.69 3.27 -1.06
N THR A 70 -9.83 3.13 0.26
CA THR A 70 -9.51 4.16 1.25
C THR A 70 -8.41 3.75 2.23
N LEU A 71 -7.95 2.50 2.16
CA LEU A 71 -6.81 1.95 2.90
C LEU A 71 -5.92 1.15 1.97
N LEU A 72 -4.61 1.38 2.07
CA LEU A 72 -3.57 0.68 1.33
C LEU A 72 -2.47 0.21 2.29
N VAL A 73 -2.11 -1.07 2.20
CA VAL A 73 -0.97 -1.63 2.92
C VAL A 73 0.07 -2.10 1.93
N LEU A 74 1.30 -1.62 2.10
CA LEU A 74 2.44 -1.89 1.24
C LEU A 74 3.55 -2.56 2.03
N LEU A 75 4.23 -3.52 1.40
CA LEU A 75 5.48 -4.09 1.90
C LEU A 75 6.53 -4.01 0.79
N VAL A 76 7.56 -3.20 1.01
CA VAL A 76 8.63 -2.92 0.04
C VAL A 76 9.87 -3.73 0.42
N GLY A 77 10.18 -4.75 -0.37
CA GLY A 77 11.31 -5.66 -0.17
C GLY A 77 12.48 -5.45 -1.13
N GLN A 78 13.47 -6.34 -1.04
CA GLN A 78 14.62 -6.40 -1.97
C GLN A 78 14.19 -6.95 -3.33
N GLY A 79 13.52 -6.13 -4.13
CA GLY A 79 13.16 -6.45 -5.51
C GLY A 79 11.67 -6.47 -5.79
N GLU A 80 10.82 -6.45 -4.76
CA GLU A 80 9.39 -6.70 -4.87
C GLU A 80 8.58 -5.70 -4.05
N VAL A 81 7.36 -5.41 -4.50
CA VAL A 81 6.36 -4.68 -3.71
C VAL A 81 5.11 -5.54 -3.59
N TYR A 82 4.67 -5.74 -2.35
CA TYR A 82 3.41 -6.43 -2.07
C TYR A 82 2.35 -5.42 -1.64
N LEU A 83 1.12 -5.62 -2.09
CA LEU A 83 0.00 -4.70 -1.88
C LEU A 83 -1.26 -5.46 -1.43
N VAL A 84 -1.98 -4.87 -0.48
CA VAL A 84 -3.33 -5.28 -0.08
C VAL A 84 -4.20 -4.03 0.06
N GLY A 85 -5.31 -3.99 -0.69
CA GLY A 85 -6.43 -3.09 -0.46
C GLY A 85 -7.54 -3.83 0.31
N THR A 86 -8.37 -3.13 1.07
CA THR A 86 -9.41 -3.74 1.92
C THR A 86 -10.39 -4.66 1.19
N GLU A 87 -10.53 -4.50 -0.13
CA GLU A 87 -11.37 -5.35 -0.98
C GLU A 87 -10.61 -6.10 -2.09
N ALA A 88 -9.28 -5.96 -2.15
CA ALA A 88 -8.45 -6.55 -3.22
C ALA A 88 -7.56 -7.69 -2.71
N PRO A 89 -7.34 -8.74 -3.53
CA PRO A 89 -6.42 -9.82 -3.17
C PRO A 89 -4.98 -9.30 -3.03
N LEU A 90 -4.16 -10.10 -2.35
CA LEU A 90 -2.72 -9.88 -2.27
C LEU A 90 -2.10 -9.91 -3.67
N GLU A 91 -1.34 -8.87 -4.01
CA GLU A 91 -0.59 -8.81 -5.25
C GLU A 91 0.89 -8.57 -5.05
N LEU A 92 1.70 -9.28 -5.85
CA LEU A 92 3.14 -9.13 -5.98
C LEU A 92 3.44 -8.38 -7.27
N LEU A 93 4.21 -7.28 -7.18
CA LEU A 93 4.44 -6.40 -8.32
C LEU A 93 5.93 -6.11 -8.59
N PRO A 94 6.47 -6.52 -9.76
CA PRO A 94 7.80 -6.15 -10.29
C PRO A 94 8.88 -6.11 -9.23
N ARG A 95 10.04 -5.43 -9.26
CA ARG A 95 10.34 -4.09 -9.74
C ARG A 95 10.32 -3.96 -11.26
N GLY A 96 9.76 -2.84 -11.73
CA GLY A 96 9.90 -2.38 -13.10
C GLY A 96 11.40 -2.20 -13.31
N VAL A 97 11.94 -2.97 -14.24
CA VAL A 97 13.33 -2.85 -14.65
C VAL A 97 13.45 -1.47 -15.28
N ALA A 98 14.40 -0.68 -14.78
CA ALA A 98 14.78 0.60 -15.36
C ALA A 98 15.41 0.38 -16.75
#